data_AF-A0A174TEF2-F1
#
_entry.id   AF-A0A174TEF2-F1
#
_cell.length_a   1.000
_cell.length_b   1.000
_cell.length_c   1.000
_cell.angle_alpha   90.00
_cell.angle_beta   90.00
_cell.angle_gamma   90.00
#
_symmetry.space_group_name_H-M   'P 1'
#
loop_
_entity.id
_entity.type
_entity.pdbx_description
1 polymer ?
#
loop_
_entity_poly.entity_id
_entity_poly.type
_entity_poly.pdbx_seq_one_letter_code
_entity_poly.pdbx_strand_id
1 'polypeptide(L)'
;MKMKRTIEKELEPLLLSLGYRRVVGGQGSYCYRNDEAGICITYHVARVAHRFEKEIEVDFNVRDLERVWFRLTDFPGESPLSYETQEELDSRLRHALDATVNTVLPYIQNMIKYAVQEPRKEDYQALADHPEQRAARFSSQYHIPLIPEQSTLLQLDSVLRSIRPENLHELRDVFHANYETMIDMAAFYGMLFVKRARHYSMGWAPLTPPDDPYYHLLTMPEIERFVVLETGESDPRPGVRSDVLSFVIQAWNHMGLKWSTFSSLALL
;
A
#
# COMPACT_ATOMS: atom_id res chain seq x y z
N MET A 1 7.64 -28.66 -16.48
CA MET A 1 6.32 -28.33 -15.90
C MET A 1 5.72 -27.20 -16.70
N LYS A 2 4.43 -27.26 -17.02
CA LYS A 2 3.78 -26.35 -17.98
C LYS A 2 2.57 -25.69 -17.32
N MET A 3 2.74 -24.47 -16.77
CA MET A 3 1.59 -23.65 -16.31
C MET A 3 0.57 -23.40 -17.43
N LYS A 4 1.09 -23.29 -18.67
CA LYS A 4 0.32 -22.95 -19.87
C LYS A 4 -1.00 -23.71 -19.99
N ARG A 5 -1.01 -25.01 -19.68
CA ARG A 5 -2.20 -25.84 -19.88
C ARG A 5 -3.34 -25.45 -18.95
N THR A 6 -3.07 -25.27 -17.66
CA THR A 6 -4.08 -24.97 -16.63
C THR A 6 -4.51 -23.51 -16.74
N ILE A 7 -3.55 -22.60 -17.00
CA ILE A 7 -3.85 -21.20 -17.24
C ILE A 7 -4.76 -21.01 -18.46
N GLU A 8 -4.42 -21.57 -19.62
CA GLU A 8 -5.19 -21.32 -20.85
C GLU A 8 -6.54 -22.07 -20.89
N LYS A 9 -6.68 -23.19 -20.17
CA LYS A 9 -7.92 -23.99 -20.18
C LYS A 9 -8.92 -23.59 -19.12
N GLU A 10 -8.46 -23.14 -17.96
CA GLU A 10 -9.32 -22.93 -16.79
C GLU A 10 -9.32 -21.46 -16.38
N LEU A 11 -8.13 -20.88 -16.19
CA LEU A 11 -7.97 -19.53 -15.67
C LEU A 11 -8.37 -18.44 -16.68
N GLU A 12 -7.86 -18.55 -17.90
CA GLU A 12 -8.07 -17.55 -18.94
C GLU A 12 -9.55 -17.41 -19.31
N PRO A 13 -10.33 -18.48 -19.57
CA PRO A 13 -11.76 -18.34 -19.86
C PRO A 13 -12.54 -17.64 -18.74
N LEU A 14 -12.18 -17.90 -17.47
CA LEU A 14 -12.84 -17.29 -16.32
C LEU A 14 -12.49 -15.80 -16.19
N LEU A 15 -11.21 -15.43 -16.31
CA LEU A 15 -10.83 -14.01 -16.28
C LEU A 15 -11.40 -13.23 -17.47
N LEU A 16 -11.46 -13.84 -18.65
CA LEU A 16 -12.12 -13.25 -19.82
C LEU A 16 -13.62 -13.01 -19.58
N SER A 17 -14.33 -13.93 -18.91
CA SER A 17 -15.75 -13.73 -18.59
C SER A 17 -15.98 -12.63 -17.55
N LEU A 18 -14.97 -12.33 -16.73
CA LEU A 18 -14.94 -11.19 -15.79
C LEU A 18 -14.45 -9.88 -16.43
N GLY A 19 -14.30 -9.84 -17.76
CA GLY A 19 -13.93 -8.63 -18.51
C GLY A 19 -12.42 -8.33 -18.50
N TYR A 20 -11.58 -9.23 -17.98
CA TYR A 20 -10.13 -9.08 -18.12
C TYR A 20 -9.69 -9.48 -19.53
N ARG A 21 -8.66 -8.83 -20.04
CA ARG A 21 -7.98 -9.20 -21.29
C ARG A 21 -6.55 -9.61 -21.02
N ARG A 22 -6.07 -10.60 -21.76
CA ARG A 22 -4.65 -10.98 -21.71
C ARG A 22 -3.80 -9.86 -22.30
N VAL A 23 -2.76 -9.48 -21.57
CA VAL A 23 -1.71 -8.56 -22.00
C VAL A 23 -0.39 -9.32 -22.13
N VAL A 24 0.53 -8.80 -22.95
CA VAL A 24 1.82 -9.46 -23.22
C VAL A 24 2.58 -9.64 -21.90
N GLY A 25 2.77 -10.89 -21.50
CA GLY A 25 3.61 -11.27 -20.36
C GLY A 25 5.05 -11.56 -20.79
N GLY A 26 5.97 -11.53 -19.83
CA GLY A 26 7.31 -12.07 -20.00
C GLY A 26 7.31 -13.60 -20.11
N GLN A 27 8.47 -14.19 -20.41
CA GLN A 27 8.59 -15.65 -20.40
C GLN A 27 8.23 -16.21 -19.01
N GLY A 28 7.18 -17.02 -18.94
CA GLY A 28 6.74 -17.65 -17.69
C GLY A 28 5.80 -16.79 -16.84
N SER A 29 5.31 -15.66 -17.34
CA SER A 29 4.24 -14.88 -16.71
C SER A 29 3.00 -14.75 -17.59
N TYR A 30 1.83 -14.76 -16.95
CA TYR A 30 0.52 -14.57 -17.57
C TYR A 30 -0.14 -13.37 -16.92
N CYS A 31 -0.36 -12.33 -17.71
CA CYS A 31 -0.85 -11.06 -17.23
C CYS A 31 -2.22 -10.75 -17.83
N TYR A 32 -3.14 -10.30 -16.98
CA TYR A 32 -4.54 -10.02 -17.30
C TYR A 32 -4.90 -8.65 -16.77
N ARG A 33 -5.53 -7.81 -17.61
CA ARG A 33 -5.91 -6.45 -17.23
C ARG A 33 -7.39 -6.25 -17.44
N ASN A 34 -8.06 -5.64 -16.47
CA ASN A 34 -9.39 -5.06 -16.65
C ASN A 34 -9.25 -3.54 -16.44
N ASP A 35 -9.38 -2.78 -17.53
CA ASP A 35 -9.22 -1.32 -17.48
C ASP A 35 -10.42 -0.62 -16.81
N GLU A 36 -11.61 -1.23 -16.85
CA GLU A 36 -12.80 -0.72 -16.16
C GLU A 36 -12.69 -0.91 -14.65
N ALA A 37 -12.19 -2.07 -14.22
CA ALA A 37 -11.96 -2.36 -12.81
C ALA A 37 -10.66 -1.73 -12.26
N GLY A 38 -9.80 -1.16 -13.12
CA GLY A 38 -8.51 -0.59 -12.71
C GLY A 38 -7.49 -1.61 -12.20
N ILE A 39 -7.68 -2.92 -12.43
CA ILE A 39 -6.88 -4.01 -11.83
C ILE A 39 -6.10 -4.77 -12.90
N CYS A 40 -4.83 -5.03 -12.62
CA CYS A 40 -3.96 -5.90 -13.40
C CYS A 40 -3.50 -7.08 -12.53
N ILE A 41 -3.70 -8.31 -13.00
CA ILE A 41 -3.36 -9.55 -12.30
C ILE A 41 -2.23 -10.23 -13.06
N THR A 42 -1.18 -10.63 -12.36
CA THR A 42 -0.05 -11.34 -12.96
C THR A 42 0.19 -12.65 -12.22
N TYR A 43 0.16 -13.76 -12.96
CA TYR A 43 0.56 -15.08 -12.48
C TYR A 43 1.95 -15.39 -13.03
N HIS A 44 2.92 -15.67 -12.16
CA HIS A 44 4.28 -16.05 -12.60
C HIS A 44 4.92 -17.07 -11.67
N VAL A 45 5.95 -17.75 -12.20
CA VAL A 45 6.80 -18.62 -11.40
C VAL A 45 7.93 -17.79 -10.81
N ALA A 46 8.01 -17.75 -9.48
CA ALA A 46 9.18 -17.26 -8.76
C ALA A 46 10.08 -18.43 -8.38
N ARG A 47 11.40 -18.22 -8.48
CA ARG A 47 12.38 -19.12 -7.86
C ARG A 47 12.76 -18.55 -6.51
N VAL A 48 12.54 -19.31 -5.44
CA VAL A 48 12.94 -18.90 -4.10
C VAL A 48 14.44 -19.10 -3.97
N ALA A 49 15.20 -17.99 -3.99
CA ALA A 49 16.66 -17.98 -4.06
C ALA A 49 17.37 -18.81 -2.96
N HIS A 50 16.70 -19.02 -1.82
CA HIS A 50 17.25 -19.73 -0.67
C HIS A 50 16.82 -21.20 -0.52
N ARG A 51 15.82 -21.66 -1.28
CA ARG A 51 15.24 -23.01 -1.10
C ARG A 51 15.31 -23.91 -2.34
N PHE A 52 15.74 -23.39 -3.49
CA PHE A 52 15.64 -24.09 -4.79
C PHE A 52 14.21 -24.55 -5.13
N GLU A 53 13.21 -24.07 -4.40
CA GLU A 53 11.79 -24.33 -4.60
C GLU A 53 11.23 -23.39 -5.67
N LYS A 54 10.22 -23.87 -6.39
CA LYS A 54 9.42 -23.06 -7.31
C LYS A 54 8.12 -22.70 -6.64
N GLU A 55 7.76 -21.43 -6.72
CA GLU A 55 6.52 -20.91 -6.17
C GLU A 55 5.72 -20.23 -7.25
N ILE A 56 4.40 -20.32 -7.13
CA ILE A 56 3.48 -19.50 -7.90
C ILE A 56 3.29 -18.21 -7.12
N GLU A 57 3.64 -17.10 -7.75
CA GLU A 57 3.29 -15.77 -7.25
C GLU A 57 2.13 -15.22 -8.09
N VAL A 58 1.18 -14.61 -7.40
CA VAL A 58 0.04 -13.93 -8.00
C VAL A 58 0.02 -12.51 -7.47
N ASP A 59 0.29 -11.57 -8.35
CA ASP A 59 0.37 -10.15 -8.04
C ASP A 59 -0.85 -9.41 -8.58
N PHE A 60 -1.35 -8.47 -7.79
CA PHE A 60 -2.46 -7.59 -8.10
C PHE A 60 -1.95 -6.15 -8.07
N ASN A 61 -1.90 -5.50 -9.22
CA ASN A 61 -1.58 -4.08 -9.35
C ASN A 61 -2.88 -3.31 -9.57
N VAL A 62 -3.19 -2.41 -8.63
CA VAL A 62 -4.46 -1.68 -8.58
C VAL A 62 -4.21 -0.21 -8.87
N ARG A 63 -4.60 0.26 -10.05
CA ARG A 63 -4.34 1.64 -10.49
C ARG A 63 -5.06 2.68 -9.64
N ASP A 64 -6.30 2.40 -9.29
CA ASP A 64 -7.18 3.34 -8.56
C ASP A 64 -6.85 3.44 -7.06
N LEU A 65 -5.90 2.62 -6.60
CA LEU A 65 -5.29 2.70 -5.27
C LEU A 65 -3.80 3.03 -5.46
N GLU A 66 -3.46 4.14 -6.09
CA GLU A 66 -2.06 4.62 -6.24
C GLU A 66 -1.06 3.59 -6.81
N ARG A 67 -1.54 2.66 -7.66
CA ARG A 67 -0.75 1.54 -8.19
C ARG A 67 -0.17 0.65 -7.09
N VAL A 68 -0.88 0.50 -5.99
CA VAL A 68 -0.57 -0.47 -4.94
C VAL A 68 -0.45 -1.87 -5.51
N TRP A 69 0.58 -2.59 -5.06
CA TRP A 69 0.82 -3.98 -5.38
C TRP A 69 0.46 -4.84 -4.17
N PHE A 70 -0.43 -5.79 -4.38
CA PHE A 70 -0.69 -6.87 -3.43
C PHE A 70 -0.21 -8.18 -4.01
N ARG A 71 0.32 -9.05 -3.18
CA ARG A 71 0.50 -10.46 -3.48
C ARG A 71 -0.67 -11.24 -2.90
N LEU A 72 -1.01 -12.38 -3.51
CA LEU A 72 -2.00 -13.29 -2.92
C LEU A 72 -1.66 -13.64 -1.46
N THR A 73 -0.38 -13.80 -1.13
CA THR A 73 0.12 -14.11 0.22
C THR A 73 0.02 -12.97 1.23
N ASP A 74 -0.40 -11.78 0.81
CA ASP A 74 -0.70 -10.66 1.70
C ASP A 74 -2.11 -10.76 2.29
N PHE A 75 -2.99 -11.57 1.71
CA PHE A 75 -4.37 -11.73 2.15
C PHE A 75 -4.49 -12.76 3.30
N PRO A 76 -5.36 -12.51 4.31
CA PRO A 76 -5.57 -13.46 5.40
C PRO A 76 -6.00 -14.84 4.91
N GLY A 77 -5.35 -15.89 5.40
CA GLY A 77 -5.65 -17.28 5.03
C GLY A 77 -4.86 -17.80 3.83
N GLU A 78 -4.17 -16.93 3.09
CA GLU A 78 -3.35 -17.33 1.94
C GLU A 78 -1.90 -17.62 2.34
N SER A 79 -1.29 -18.59 1.66
CA SER A 79 0.07 -19.06 1.94
C SER A 79 0.89 -19.22 0.66
N PRO A 80 2.23 -19.17 0.73
CA PRO A 80 3.09 -19.41 -0.43
C PRO A 80 2.72 -20.71 -1.14
N LEU A 81 2.62 -20.64 -2.48
CA LEU A 81 2.15 -21.73 -3.31
C LEU A 81 3.34 -22.50 -3.92
N SER A 82 4.11 -23.16 -3.07
CA SER A 82 5.24 -24.00 -3.46
C SER A 82 4.77 -25.32 -4.07
N TYR A 83 5.51 -25.82 -5.06
CA TYR A 83 5.17 -27.05 -5.78
C TYR A 83 6.41 -27.78 -6.34
N GLU A 84 6.35 -29.11 -6.39
CA GLU A 84 7.40 -29.98 -6.94
C GLU A 84 6.91 -30.79 -8.14
N THR A 85 5.63 -31.16 -8.17
CA THR A 85 5.01 -31.97 -9.23
C THR A 85 4.03 -31.19 -10.11
N GLN A 86 3.71 -31.72 -11.30
CA GLN A 86 2.74 -31.06 -12.19
C GLN A 86 1.32 -31.09 -11.61
N GLU A 87 0.96 -32.13 -10.87
CA GLU A 87 -0.33 -32.25 -10.19
C GLU A 87 -0.48 -31.22 -9.07
N GLU A 88 0.58 -31.00 -8.29
CA GLU A 88 0.64 -29.92 -7.30
C GLU A 88 0.53 -28.56 -7.98
N LEU A 89 1.29 -28.32 -9.05
CA LEU A 89 1.20 -27.07 -9.81
C LEU A 89 -0.24 -26.80 -10.27
N ASP A 90 -0.92 -27.80 -10.84
CA ASP A 90 -2.30 -27.65 -11.31
C ASP A 90 -3.27 -27.41 -10.15
N SER A 91 -3.12 -28.11 -9.03
CA SER A 91 -3.92 -27.92 -7.81
C SER A 91 -3.73 -26.52 -7.22
N ARG A 92 -2.48 -26.06 -7.08
CA ARG A 92 -2.14 -24.73 -6.55
C ARG A 92 -2.62 -23.60 -7.46
N LEU A 93 -2.58 -23.78 -8.78
CA LEU A 93 -3.13 -22.82 -9.73
C LEU A 93 -4.66 -22.69 -9.62
N ARG A 94 -5.38 -23.80 -9.40
CA ARG A 94 -6.83 -23.76 -9.16
C ARG A 94 -7.16 -23.06 -7.85
N HIS A 95 -6.45 -23.38 -6.77
CA HIS A 95 -6.58 -22.67 -5.49
C HIS A 95 -6.35 -21.16 -5.68
N ALA A 96 -5.27 -20.78 -6.34
CA ALA A 96 -4.96 -19.37 -6.60
C ALA A 96 -6.06 -18.67 -7.42
N LEU A 97 -6.65 -19.36 -8.40
CA LEU A 97 -7.76 -18.84 -9.19
C LEU A 97 -9.02 -18.65 -8.34
N ASP A 98 -9.38 -19.65 -7.55
CA ASP A 98 -10.55 -19.60 -6.67
C ASP A 98 -10.40 -18.48 -5.63
N ALA A 99 -9.21 -18.34 -5.03
CA ALA A 99 -8.90 -17.26 -4.10
C ALA A 99 -8.94 -15.89 -4.79
N THR A 100 -8.37 -15.76 -6.00
CA THR A 100 -8.44 -14.53 -6.79
C THR A 100 -9.89 -14.09 -7.00
N VAL A 101 -10.75 -14.99 -7.50
CA VAL A 101 -12.12 -14.64 -7.92
C VAL A 101 -13.05 -14.45 -6.74
N ASN A 102 -12.98 -15.31 -5.73
CA ASN A 102 -13.98 -15.33 -4.65
C ASN A 102 -13.57 -14.49 -3.44
N THR A 103 -12.28 -14.20 -3.26
CA THR A 103 -11.77 -13.49 -2.08
C THR A 103 -11.11 -12.18 -2.46
N VAL A 104 -10.08 -12.24 -3.31
CA VAL A 104 -9.19 -11.08 -3.54
C VAL A 104 -9.86 -10.00 -4.37
N LEU A 105 -10.45 -10.34 -5.52
CA LEU A 105 -11.09 -9.34 -6.39
C LEU A 105 -12.26 -8.62 -5.70
N PRO A 106 -13.20 -9.30 -5.02
CA PRO A 106 -14.24 -8.63 -4.25
C PRO A 106 -13.68 -7.71 -3.17
N TYR A 107 -12.61 -8.14 -2.48
CA TYR A 107 -11.94 -7.33 -1.46
C TYR A 107 -11.32 -6.07 -2.07
N ILE A 108 -10.56 -6.19 -3.17
CA ILE A 108 -9.95 -5.05 -3.86
C ILE A 108 -11.03 -4.08 -4.39
N GLN A 109 -12.11 -4.60 -4.97
CA GLN A 109 -13.22 -3.77 -5.44
C GLN A 109 -13.89 -2.99 -4.30
N ASN A 110 -14.10 -3.63 -3.15
CA ASN A 110 -14.58 -2.94 -1.95
C ASN A 110 -13.58 -1.89 -1.46
N MET A 111 -12.27 -2.20 -1.45
CA MET A 111 -11.24 -1.20 -1.12
C MET A 111 -11.29 -0.01 -2.07
N ILE A 112 -11.32 -0.21 -3.39
CA ILE A 112 -11.43 0.89 -4.37
C ILE A 112 -12.65 1.78 -4.05
N LYS A 113 -13.77 1.17 -3.67
CA LYS A 113 -15.02 1.89 -3.40
C LYS A 113 -15.03 2.66 -2.08
N TYR A 114 -14.44 2.10 -1.03
CA TYR A 114 -14.56 2.62 0.35
C TYR A 114 -13.24 3.11 0.96
N ALA A 115 -12.12 3.02 0.24
CA ALA A 115 -10.87 3.61 0.67
C ALA A 115 -11.02 5.13 0.85
N VAL A 116 -10.29 5.64 1.83
CA VAL A 116 -10.08 7.06 2.01
C VAL A 116 -9.21 7.53 0.85
N GLN A 117 -9.67 8.57 0.15
CA GLN A 117 -8.94 9.15 -0.96
C GLN A 117 -7.68 9.89 -0.47
N GLU A 118 -6.79 10.21 -1.40
CA GLU A 118 -5.60 11.02 -1.14
C GLU A 118 -5.92 12.31 -0.37
N PRO A 119 -5.03 12.76 0.54
CA PRO A 119 -5.27 13.95 1.34
C PRO A 119 -5.43 15.18 0.44
N ARG A 120 -6.36 16.04 0.83
CA ARG A 120 -6.60 17.32 0.17
C ARG A 120 -5.72 18.41 0.78
N LYS A 121 -5.69 19.56 0.12
CA LYS A 121 -4.92 20.72 0.60
C LYS A 121 -5.30 21.11 2.03
N GLU A 122 -6.58 21.02 2.35
CA GLU A 122 -7.12 21.35 3.68
C GLU A 122 -6.56 20.42 4.76
N ASP A 123 -6.31 19.15 4.45
CA ASP A 123 -5.76 18.18 5.40
C ASP A 123 -4.29 18.49 5.72
N TYR A 124 -3.51 18.92 4.71
CA TYR A 124 -2.15 19.41 4.93
C TYR A 124 -2.12 20.73 5.70
N GLN A 125 -3.10 21.61 5.49
CA GLN A 125 -3.23 22.84 6.27
C GLN A 125 -3.54 22.53 7.75
N ALA A 126 -4.42 21.56 8.00
CA ALA A 126 -4.72 21.09 9.35
C ALA A 126 -3.47 20.51 10.02
N LEU A 127 -2.68 19.69 9.29
CA LEU A 127 -1.43 19.14 9.80
C LEU A 127 -0.36 20.21 10.09
N ALA A 128 -0.26 21.23 9.24
CA ALA A 128 0.68 22.33 9.38
C ALA A 128 0.33 23.28 10.54
N ASP A 129 -0.92 23.28 10.98
CA ASP A 129 -1.37 24.05 12.14
C ASP A 129 -0.88 23.39 13.44
N HIS A 130 0.22 23.93 13.97
CA HIS A 130 0.87 23.53 15.23
C HIS A 130 1.21 22.02 15.33
N PRO A 131 2.07 21.47 14.44
CA PRO A 131 2.38 20.03 14.39
C PRO A 131 2.98 19.47 15.69
N GLU A 132 3.81 20.24 16.39
CA GLU A 132 4.37 19.83 17.68
C GLU A 132 3.29 19.67 18.75
N GLN A 133 2.29 20.54 18.77
CA GLN A 133 1.18 20.47 19.73
C GLN A 133 0.27 19.30 19.41
N ARG A 134 0.01 19.04 18.12
CA ARG A 134 -0.74 17.85 17.65
C ARG A 134 -0.05 16.55 18.04
N ALA A 135 1.26 16.44 17.83
CA ALA A 135 2.03 15.29 18.26
C ALA A 135 2.00 15.11 19.79
N ALA A 136 2.11 16.20 20.56
CA ALA A 136 1.99 16.16 22.02
C ALA A 136 0.59 15.72 22.49
N ARG A 137 -0.46 16.17 21.80
CA ARG A 137 -1.85 15.75 22.05
C ARG A 137 -2.03 14.26 21.80
N PHE A 138 -1.55 13.75 20.67
CA PHE A 138 -1.57 12.32 20.36
C PHE A 138 -0.84 11.49 21.43
N SER A 139 0.40 11.90 21.74
CA SER A 139 1.24 11.29 22.78
C SER A 139 0.50 11.19 24.12
N SER A 140 -0.15 12.28 24.55
CA SER A 140 -0.90 12.33 25.80
C SER A 140 -2.17 11.48 25.76
N GLN A 141 -2.90 11.46 24.65
CA GLN A 141 -4.16 10.72 24.53
C GLN A 141 -3.92 9.21 24.60
N TYR A 142 -2.89 8.72 23.90
CA TYR A 142 -2.60 7.28 23.79
C TYR A 142 -1.50 6.80 24.73
N HIS A 143 -0.91 7.70 25.53
CA HIS A 143 0.20 7.41 26.44
C HIS A 143 1.41 6.78 25.72
N ILE A 144 1.66 7.21 24.48
CA ILE A 144 2.74 6.72 23.63
C ILE A 144 3.88 7.74 23.66
N PRO A 145 5.08 7.40 24.16
CA PRO A 145 6.17 8.34 24.21
C PRO A 145 6.69 8.63 22.79
N LEU A 146 7.02 9.89 22.52
CA LEU A 146 7.64 10.31 21.25
C LEU A 146 9.11 9.83 21.19
N ILE A 147 9.34 8.54 20.97
CA ILE A 147 10.67 7.90 20.89
C ILE A 147 10.71 7.08 19.60
N PRO A 148 11.72 7.26 18.72
CA PRO A 148 11.81 6.58 17.42
C PRO A 148 12.31 5.13 17.56
N GLU A 149 11.53 4.31 18.24
CA GLU A 149 11.78 2.88 18.45
C GLU A 149 10.72 2.02 17.76
N GLN A 150 11.08 0.76 17.47
CA GLN A 150 10.15 -0.21 16.86
C GLN A 150 8.91 -0.45 17.74
N SER A 151 9.08 -0.42 19.06
CA SER A 151 7.99 -0.52 20.04
C SER A 151 6.93 0.57 19.83
N THR A 152 7.35 1.81 19.60
CA THR A 152 6.47 2.95 19.32
C THR A 152 5.68 2.72 18.03
N LEU A 153 6.31 2.22 16.96
CA LEU A 153 5.60 1.92 15.71
C LEU A 153 4.53 0.84 15.89
N LEU A 154 4.84 -0.21 16.66
CA LEU A 154 3.86 -1.26 16.99
C LEU A 154 2.69 -0.72 17.81
N GLN A 155 2.93 0.27 18.68
CA GLN A 155 1.86 0.95 19.41
C GLN A 155 0.97 1.80 18.49
N LEU A 156 1.54 2.49 17.51
CA LEU A 156 0.78 3.25 16.51
C LEU A 156 -0.11 2.33 15.67
N ASP A 157 0.42 1.18 15.21
CA ASP A 157 -0.35 0.15 14.52
C ASP A 157 -1.49 -0.37 15.41
N SER A 158 -1.23 -0.57 16.70
CA SER A 158 -2.26 -1.00 17.67
C SER A 158 -3.38 0.04 17.81
N VAL A 159 -3.04 1.33 17.87
CA VAL A 159 -4.04 2.41 17.92
C VAL A 159 -4.90 2.38 16.67
N LEU A 160 -4.30 2.36 15.47
CA LEU A 160 -5.05 2.30 14.22
C LEU A 160 -5.98 1.08 14.18
N ARG A 161 -5.51 -0.11 14.57
CA ARG A 161 -6.34 -1.32 14.64
C ARG A 161 -7.50 -1.20 15.61
N SER A 162 -7.33 -0.48 16.71
CA SER A 162 -8.37 -0.34 17.75
C SER A 162 -9.54 0.54 17.31
N ILE A 163 -9.32 1.45 16.37
CA ILE A 163 -10.34 2.38 15.87
C ILE A 163 -10.80 2.05 14.44
N ARG A 164 -10.07 1.20 13.71
CA ARG A 164 -10.43 0.78 12.36
C ARG A 164 -11.61 -0.20 12.38
N PRO A 165 -12.63 -0.02 11.52
CA PRO A 165 -13.72 -0.98 11.45
C PRO A 165 -13.26 -2.30 10.84
N GLU A 166 -13.90 -3.40 11.27
CA GLU A 166 -13.74 -4.71 10.61
C GLU A 166 -14.42 -4.71 9.23
N ASN A 167 -15.52 -3.96 9.11
CA ASN A 167 -16.29 -3.82 7.89
C ASN A 167 -15.71 -2.74 6.97
N LEU A 168 -15.21 -3.13 5.78
CA LEU A 168 -14.66 -2.19 4.80
C LEU A 168 -15.67 -1.14 4.31
N HIS A 169 -16.97 -1.42 4.35
CA HIS A 169 -18.00 -0.47 3.94
C HIS A 169 -18.03 0.80 4.81
N GLU A 170 -17.54 0.71 6.05
CA GLU A 170 -17.51 1.80 7.03
C GLU A 170 -16.16 2.53 7.06
N LEU A 171 -15.17 2.03 6.30
CA LEU A 171 -13.77 2.45 6.40
C LEU A 171 -13.59 3.97 6.24
N ARG A 172 -14.22 4.57 5.24
CA ARG A 172 -14.16 6.02 5.00
C ARG A 172 -14.91 6.82 6.07
N ASP A 173 -16.10 6.38 6.46
CA ASP A 173 -16.94 7.13 7.39
C ASP A 173 -16.32 7.12 8.80
N VAL A 174 -15.74 5.99 9.22
CA VAL A 174 -15.02 5.88 10.50
C VAL A 174 -13.70 6.65 10.47
N PHE A 175 -13.01 6.72 9.33
CA PHE A 175 -11.84 7.60 9.18
C PHE A 175 -12.21 9.05 9.46
N HIS A 176 -13.27 9.55 8.83
CA HIS A 176 -13.73 10.92 9.02
C HIS A 176 -14.25 11.18 10.44
N ALA A 177 -14.89 10.18 11.08
CA ALA A 177 -15.26 10.28 12.49
C ALA A 177 -14.04 10.39 13.43
N ASN A 178 -12.89 9.86 13.02
CA ASN A 178 -11.62 9.90 13.76
C ASN A 178 -10.61 10.88 13.15
N TYR A 179 -11.07 11.85 12.34
CA TYR A 179 -10.20 12.71 11.53
C TYR A 179 -9.10 13.41 12.35
N GLU A 180 -9.43 14.04 13.47
CA GLU A 180 -8.43 14.70 14.32
C GLU A 180 -7.37 13.73 14.85
N THR A 181 -7.77 12.49 15.19
CA THR A 181 -6.81 11.46 15.60
C THR A 181 -5.87 11.10 14.45
N MET A 182 -6.37 11.05 13.20
CA MET A 182 -5.55 10.76 12.02
C MET A 182 -4.52 11.85 11.75
N ILE A 183 -4.93 13.13 11.82
CA ILE A 183 -4.03 14.27 11.64
C ILE A 183 -2.99 14.34 12.77
N ASP A 184 -3.42 14.09 14.02
CA ASP A 184 -2.52 14.09 15.17
C ASP A 184 -1.50 12.94 15.12
N MET A 185 -1.93 11.77 14.63
CA MET A 185 -1.04 10.64 14.38
C MET A 185 -0.02 10.97 13.28
N ALA A 186 -0.44 11.62 12.18
CA ALA A 186 0.47 12.04 11.12
C ALA A 186 1.52 13.04 11.65
N ALA A 187 1.11 13.99 12.49
CA ALA A 187 2.03 14.90 13.18
C ALA A 187 3.00 14.15 14.09
N PHE A 188 2.51 13.15 14.84
CA PHE A 188 3.34 12.31 15.69
C PHE A 188 4.39 11.53 14.88
N TYR A 189 4.01 10.93 13.75
CA TYR A 189 4.95 10.28 12.81
C TYR A 189 6.01 11.26 12.29
N GLY A 190 5.61 12.46 11.86
CA GLY A 190 6.54 13.49 11.43
C GLY A 190 7.55 13.85 12.52
N MET A 191 7.09 14.00 13.76
CA MET A 191 7.94 14.31 14.90
C MET A 191 8.88 13.15 15.30
N LEU A 192 8.46 11.89 15.14
CA LEU A 192 9.37 10.74 15.32
C LEU A 192 10.54 10.81 14.34
N PHE A 193 10.26 11.14 13.07
CA PHE A 193 11.27 11.25 12.03
C PHE A 193 12.28 12.37 12.34
N VAL A 194 11.77 13.57 12.65
CA VAL A 194 12.60 14.73 13.04
C VAL A 194 13.46 14.43 14.26
N LYS A 195 12.91 13.69 15.25
CA LYS A 195 13.64 13.33 16.46
C LYS A 195 14.74 12.31 16.21
N ARG A 196 14.52 11.37 15.27
CA ARG A 196 15.52 10.39 14.83
C ARG A 196 16.66 11.08 14.07
N ALA A 197 16.31 11.98 13.15
CA ALA A 197 17.26 12.63 12.25
C ALA A 197 17.13 14.16 12.34
N ARG A 198 18.01 14.78 13.13
CA ARG A 198 17.96 16.23 13.46
C ARG A 198 18.15 17.18 12.28
N HIS A 199 18.56 16.67 11.13
CA HIS A 199 18.66 17.44 9.88
C HIS A 199 17.36 17.38 9.08
N TYR A 200 16.24 16.95 9.67
CA TYR A 200 14.93 17.03 9.06
C TYR A 200 14.03 17.99 9.85
N SER A 201 13.08 18.58 9.14
CA SER A 201 12.01 19.39 9.70
C SER A 201 10.71 19.08 8.98
N MET A 202 9.58 19.43 9.58
CA MET A 202 8.31 19.47 8.86
C MET A 202 8.13 20.81 8.19
N GLY A 203 7.64 20.82 6.95
CA GLY A 203 7.46 22.04 6.17
C GLY A 203 6.68 21.83 4.88
N TRP A 204 6.38 22.93 4.20
CA TRP A 204 5.71 22.91 2.91
C TRP A 204 6.70 22.63 1.79
N ALA A 205 6.35 21.70 0.89
CA ALA A 205 7.10 21.43 -0.33
C ALA A 205 6.13 21.11 -1.49
N PRO A 206 6.45 21.51 -2.74
CA PRO A 206 5.72 21.06 -3.92
C PRO A 206 5.97 19.56 -4.09
N LEU A 207 4.92 18.74 -4.21
CA LEU A 207 5.13 17.33 -4.50
C LEU A 207 5.39 17.16 -6.00
N THR A 208 6.63 16.89 -6.38
CA THR A 208 6.92 16.19 -7.61
C THR A 208 6.53 14.72 -7.37
N PRO A 209 5.55 14.18 -8.09
CA PRO A 209 5.15 12.80 -7.91
C PRO A 209 6.36 11.87 -8.13
N PRO A 210 6.42 10.72 -7.42
CA PRO A 210 7.59 9.85 -7.41
C PRO A 210 7.96 9.45 -8.83
N ASP A 211 9.27 9.32 -9.08
CA ASP A 211 9.96 9.04 -10.36
C ASP A 211 9.23 8.03 -11.29
N ASP A 212 8.12 8.45 -11.90
CA ASP A 212 7.43 7.69 -12.95
C ASP A 212 8.08 8.10 -14.28
N PRO A 213 8.70 7.17 -15.03
CA PRO A 213 9.23 7.44 -16.36
C PRO A 213 8.14 7.84 -17.39
N TYR A 214 6.86 7.85 -17.00
CA TYR A 214 5.75 8.34 -17.81
C TYR A 214 5.16 9.67 -17.31
N TYR A 215 5.64 10.25 -16.19
CA TYR A 215 5.07 11.49 -15.63
C TYR A 215 5.33 12.72 -16.52
N HIS A 216 6.37 12.68 -17.38
CA HIS A 216 6.72 13.75 -18.31
C HIS A 216 5.62 14.08 -19.34
N LEU A 217 4.58 13.22 -19.43
CA LEU A 217 3.51 13.33 -20.41
C LEU A 217 2.22 13.93 -19.83
N LEU A 218 2.13 14.14 -18.52
CA LEU A 218 0.95 14.68 -17.84
C LEU A 218 1.33 15.95 -17.06
N THR A 219 0.92 17.12 -17.54
CA THR A 219 0.94 18.37 -16.78
C THR A 219 -0.09 18.30 -15.65
N MET A 220 0.26 17.60 -14.57
CA MET A 220 -0.50 17.70 -13.32
C MET A 220 -0.04 18.94 -12.55
N PRO A 221 -0.97 19.70 -11.93
CA PRO A 221 -0.61 20.85 -11.13
C PRO A 221 0.25 20.40 -9.94
N GLU A 222 1.36 21.11 -9.69
CA GLU A 222 2.13 20.94 -8.46
C GLU A 222 1.21 21.29 -7.27
N ILE A 223 0.97 20.30 -6.41
CA ILE A 223 0.23 20.51 -5.16
C ILE A 223 1.26 20.65 -4.05
N GLU A 224 1.23 21.78 -3.34
CA GLU A 224 2.00 21.96 -2.11
C GLU A 224 1.45 21.03 -1.03
N ARG A 225 2.33 20.24 -0.42
CA ARG A 225 2.02 19.32 0.68
C ARG A 225 2.89 19.66 1.89
N PHE A 226 2.37 19.37 3.08
CA PHE A 226 3.13 19.53 4.33
C PHE A 226 3.77 18.19 4.71
N VAL A 227 5.08 18.10 4.56
CA VAL A 227 5.83 16.84 4.59
C VAL A 227 7.05 16.95 5.52
N VAL A 228 7.77 15.85 5.71
CA VAL A 228 9.11 15.89 6.32
C VAL A 228 10.15 16.09 5.22
N LEU A 229 11.05 17.05 5.41
CA LEU A 229 12.09 17.45 4.47
C LEU A 229 13.43 17.70 5.18
N GLU A 230 14.51 17.42 4.46
CA GLU A 230 15.88 17.68 4.90
C GLU A 230 16.16 19.20 4.98
N THR A 231 16.79 19.63 6.07
CA THR A 231 17.14 21.02 6.35
C THR A 231 18.43 21.39 5.64
N GLY A 232 18.43 22.46 4.84
CA GLY A 232 19.64 23.07 4.29
C GLY A 232 19.94 22.79 2.81
N GLU A 233 19.10 22.06 2.08
CA GLU A 233 19.18 22.00 0.62
C GLU A 233 18.40 23.16 -0.02
N SER A 234 19.11 24.03 -0.75
CA SER A 234 18.53 25.11 -1.56
C SER A 234 17.87 24.63 -2.86
N ASP A 235 18.04 23.35 -3.18
CA ASP A 235 17.42 22.70 -4.33
C ASP A 235 17.13 21.23 -3.90
N PRO A 236 15.96 21.00 -3.28
CA PRO A 236 15.62 19.69 -2.74
C PRO A 236 15.43 18.75 -3.92
N ARG A 237 16.48 18.00 -4.28
CA ARG A 237 16.32 16.87 -5.20
C ARG A 237 15.22 15.97 -4.61
N PRO A 238 14.51 15.16 -5.43
CA PRO A 238 13.48 14.22 -4.94
C PRO A 238 13.95 13.18 -3.91
N GLY A 239 15.18 13.29 -3.38
CA GLY A 239 15.91 12.25 -2.67
C GLY A 239 15.38 11.89 -1.28
N VAL A 240 14.88 12.82 -0.47
CA VAL A 240 14.32 12.44 0.84
C VAL A 240 13.18 13.37 1.29
N ARG A 241 11.96 13.06 0.84
CA ARG A 241 10.72 13.68 1.34
C ARG A 241 9.80 12.57 1.83
N SER A 242 9.21 12.76 3.01
CA SER A 242 8.28 11.78 3.58
C SER A 242 6.91 12.41 3.81
N ASP A 243 5.93 11.97 3.03
CA ASP A 243 4.52 12.36 3.18
C ASP A 243 3.85 11.52 4.27
N VAL A 244 3.93 12.02 5.50
CA VAL A 244 3.41 11.31 6.68
C VAL A 244 1.88 11.21 6.69
N LEU A 245 1.17 12.11 6.00
CA LEU A 245 -0.28 12.10 5.95
C LEU A 245 -0.79 11.07 4.95
N SER A 246 -0.26 11.05 3.73
CA SER A 246 -0.55 9.97 2.77
C SER A 246 -0.17 8.62 3.36
N PHE A 247 0.92 8.53 4.13
CA PHE A 247 1.27 7.30 4.85
C PHE A 247 0.19 6.83 5.84
N VAL A 248 -0.32 7.71 6.71
CA VAL A 248 -1.38 7.33 7.66
C VAL A 248 -2.64 6.87 6.92
N ILE A 249 -2.99 7.52 5.81
CA ILE A 249 -4.12 7.11 4.97
C ILE A 249 -3.87 5.74 4.32
N GLN A 250 -2.69 5.49 3.78
CA GLN A 250 -2.32 4.19 3.23
C GLN A 250 -2.35 3.10 4.30
N ALA A 251 -1.80 3.38 5.48
CA ALA A 251 -1.84 2.46 6.62
C ALA A 251 -3.27 2.16 7.07
N TRP A 252 -4.16 3.16 7.06
CA TRP A 252 -5.59 3.00 7.32
C TRP A 252 -6.28 2.10 6.29
N ASN A 253 -6.08 2.41 5.01
CA ASN A 253 -6.72 1.71 3.90
C ASN A 253 -6.28 0.25 3.80
N HIS A 254 -5.00 -0.02 4.03
CA HIS A 254 -4.37 -1.33 3.77
C HIS A 254 -3.98 -2.09 5.04
N MET A 255 -4.47 -1.67 6.20
CA MET A 255 -4.20 -2.33 7.48
C MET A 255 -4.51 -3.83 7.43
N GLY A 256 -3.56 -4.64 7.89
CA GLY A 256 -3.69 -6.10 7.92
C GLY A 256 -3.13 -6.80 6.68
N LEU A 257 -2.79 -6.05 5.63
CA LEU A 257 -1.99 -6.56 4.52
C LEU A 257 -0.50 -6.38 4.87
N LYS A 258 0.36 -7.32 4.45
CA LYS A 258 1.80 -7.25 4.72
C LYS A 258 2.47 -6.17 3.88
N TRP A 259 2.31 -4.92 4.31
CA TRP A 259 2.91 -3.76 3.65
C TRP A 259 4.30 -3.47 4.19
N SER A 260 5.31 -3.46 3.32
CA SER A 260 6.72 -3.28 3.68
C SER A 260 7.21 -1.83 3.59
N THR A 261 6.33 -0.83 3.61
CA THR A 261 6.66 0.47 2.99
C THR A 261 7.06 1.59 3.95
N PHE A 262 7.13 1.38 5.27
CA PHE A 262 7.61 2.45 6.18
C PHE A 262 8.36 1.99 7.43
N SER A 263 8.23 0.72 7.80
CA SER A 263 9.08 0.12 8.84
C SER A 263 10.56 0.14 8.45
N SER A 264 10.89 0.31 7.16
CA SER A 264 12.25 0.53 6.68
C SER A 264 12.71 1.99 6.80
N LEU A 265 11.88 3.00 6.49
CA LEU A 265 12.33 4.41 6.46
C LEU A 265 12.26 5.13 7.81
N ALA A 266 11.33 4.76 8.70
CA ALA A 266 11.28 5.32 10.06
C ALA A 266 12.31 4.67 11.01
N LEU A 267 12.85 3.49 10.65
CA LEU A 267 13.78 2.70 11.47
C LEU A 267 15.18 2.43 10.87
N LEU A 268 15.45 2.80 9.62
CA LEU A 268 16.81 2.96 9.08
C LEU A 268 17.31 4.39 9.31
#